data_AF-A0A9W7CP56-F1
#
_entry.id   AF-A0A9W7CP56-F1
#
_cell.length_a   1.000
_cell.length_b   1.000
_cell.length_c   1.000
_cell.angle_alpha   90.00
_cell.angle_beta   90.00
_cell.angle_gamma   90.00
#
_symmetry.space_group_name_H-M   'P 1'
#
loop_
_entity.id
_entity.type
_entity.pdbx_description
1 polymer ?
#
loop_
_entity_poly.entity_id
_entity_poly.type
_entity_poly.pdbx_seq_one_letter_code
_entity_poly.pdbx_strand_id
1 'polypeptide(L)'
;MKKRRLNNKNPIHLSNAIYQLAKLRMLQFYYDCIDFYFDRSDFQYQEMDTDSAYIAFSCENPFQDCIKPELRAHLKGHKYDWFPRDYNTEVAKFDRRTPGLFKDEWSGDAMVSLSSKNYICYLPDESYKVRVSAKGIQQGGGRNNGVLNPDGLETVVRDRITLQGTNKGFRLSKETKSIITYTQNKTALNYYYDKRRVLDDGITTEPLDI
;
A
#
# COMPACT_ATOMS: atom_id res chain seq x y z
N MET A 1 22.32 46.18 4.29
CA MET A 1 21.97 45.21 5.38
C MET A 1 22.85 43.97 5.27
N LYS A 2 23.51 43.54 6.36
CA LYS A 2 24.24 42.26 6.39
C LYS A 2 23.23 41.11 6.50
N LYS A 3 23.30 40.13 5.60
CA LYS A 3 22.47 38.91 5.69
C LYS A 3 22.81 38.16 6.98
N ARG A 4 21.81 37.90 7.81
CA ARG A 4 21.94 37.11 9.05
C ARG A 4 22.27 35.66 8.67
N ARG A 5 23.45 35.17 9.06
CA ARG A 5 23.80 33.75 8.94
C ARG A 5 23.24 33.01 10.16
N LEU A 6 22.37 32.04 9.91
CA LEU A 6 21.85 31.12 10.92
C LEU A 6 22.54 29.77 10.75
N ASN A 7 23.14 29.26 11.82
CA ASN A 7 23.72 27.91 11.84
C ASN A 7 22.69 26.95 12.44
N ASN A 8 21.89 26.32 11.59
CA ASN A 8 20.86 25.38 12.04
C ASN A 8 21.46 23.97 12.17
N LYS A 9 21.73 23.56 13.41
CA LYS A 9 22.26 22.22 13.74
C LYS A 9 21.19 21.14 13.86
N ASN A 10 19.92 21.48 13.63
CA ASN A 10 18.81 20.54 13.71
C ASN A 10 18.29 20.21 12.30
N PRO A 11 18.43 18.96 11.82
CA PRO A 11 17.96 18.55 10.50
C PRO A 11 16.43 18.41 10.39
N ILE A 12 15.65 18.73 11.43
CA ILE A 12 14.19 18.54 11.44
C ILE A 12 13.46 19.18 10.26
N HIS A 13 13.90 20.36 9.80
CA HIS A 13 13.28 21.01 8.64
C HIS A 13 13.53 20.23 7.35
N LEU A 14 14.73 19.65 7.21
CA LEU A 14 15.05 18.78 6.08
C LEU A 14 14.21 17.51 6.13
N SER A 15 14.08 16.88 7.31
CA SER A 15 13.23 15.70 7.47
C SER A 15 11.77 15.99 7.12
N ASN A 16 11.21 17.10 7.61
CA ASN A 16 9.84 17.49 7.27
C ASN A 16 9.69 17.72 5.77
N ALA A 17 10.60 18.46 5.14
CA ALA A 17 10.56 18.69 3.69
C ALA A 17 10.59 17.38 2.90
N ILE A 18 11.45 16.42 3.27
CA ILE A 18 11.52 15.11 2.61
C ILE A 18 10.18 14.37 2.70
N TYR A 19 9.57 14.29 3.89
CA TYR A 19 8.28 13.61 4.06
C TYR A 19 7.14 14.29 3.30
N GLN A 20 7.10 15.64 3.29
CA GLN A 20 6.06 16.36 2.56
C GLN A 20 6.22 16.20 1.05
N LEU A 21 7.44 16.25 0.53
CA LEU A 21 7.71 16.04 -0.89
C LEU A 21 7.40 14.61 -1.32
N ALA A 22 7.71 13.60 -0.49
CA ALA A 22 7.35 12.21 -0.77
C ALA A 22 5.83 12.02 -0.82
N LYS A 23 5.09 12.58 0.15
CA LYS A 23 3.61 12.56 0.13
C LYS A 23 3.05 13.29 -1.09
N LEU A 24 3.60 14.46 -1.41
CA LEU A 24 3.18 15.22 -2.59
C LEU A 24 3.37 14.38 -3.86
N ARG A 25 4.50 13.68 -4.00
CA ARG A 25 4.76 12.85 -5.19
C ARG A 25 3.76 11.70 -5.32
N MET A 26 3.33 11.07 -4.22
CA MET A 26 2.25 10.07 -4.24
C MET A 26 0.92 10.66 -4.68
N LEU A 27 0.59 11.88 -4.22
CA LEU A 27 -0.64 12.57 -4.63
C LEU A 27 -0.58 12.99 -6.11
N GLN A 28 0.57 13.48 -6.58
CA GLN A 28 0.79 13.78 -7.99
C GLN A 28 0.65 12.53 -8.86
N PHE A 29 1.16 11.39 -8.42
CA PHE A 29 0.94 10.13 -9.14
C PHE A 29 -0.54 9.78 -9.24
N TYR A 30 -1.30 9.99 -8.17
CA TYR A 30 -2.74 9.75 -8.21
C TYR A 30 -3.48 10.72 -9.14
N TYR A 31 -3.31 12.04 -8.97
CA TYR A 31 -4.09 13.04 -9.69
C TYR A 31 -3.54 13.36 -11.09
N ASP A 32 -2.23 13.54 -11.21
CA ASP A 32 -1.57 14.00 -12.44
C ASP A 32 -1.16 12.85 -13.37
N CYS A 33 -1.26 11.59 -12.91
CA CYS A 33 -1.03 10.40 -13.73
C CYS A 33 -2.28 9.52 -13.80
N ILE A 34 -2.68 8.87 -12.71
CA ILE A 34 -3.77 7.87 -12.75
C ILE A 34 -5.12 8.53 -13.11
N ASP A 35 -5.58 9.51 -12.36
CA ASP A 35 -6.85 10.20 -12.64
C ASP A 35 -6.85 10.95 -13.98
N PHE A 36 -5.69 11.53 -14.32
CA PHE A 36 -5.53 12.23 -15.59
C PHE A 36 -5.77 11.29 -16.78
N TYR A 37 -5.07 10.14 -16.83
CA TYR A 37 -5.08 9.25 -18.00
C TYR A 37 -6.23 8.24 -18.06
N PHE A 38 -6.85 7.91 -16.93
CA PHE A 38 -7.86 6.86 -16.82
C PHE A 38 -9.23 7.44 -16.44
N ASP A 39 -10.32 6.82 -16.90
CA ASP A 39 -11.65 7.16 -16.38
C ASP A 39 -11.80 6.65 -14.95
N ARG A 40 -12.57 7.37 -14.13
CA ARG A 40 -12.87 6.96 -12.74
C ARG A 40 -13.64 5.65 -12.67
N SER A 41 -14.34 5.24 -13.73
CA SER A 41 -14.96 3.92 -13.83
C SER A 41 -13.97 2.79 -14.06
N ASP A 42 -12.77 3.09 -14.56
CA ASP A 42 -11.79 2.10 -14.99
C ASP A 42 -10.74 1.76 -13.93
N PHE A 43 -10.78 2.41 -12.77
CA PHE A 43 -9.87 2.07 -11.67
C PHE A 43 -10.47 2.28 -10.29
N GLN A 44 -9.97 1.50 -9.33
CA GLN A 44 -10.24 1.65 -7.90
C GLN A 44 -8.95 1.63 -7.10
N TYR A 45 -8.79 2.62 -6.23
CA TYR A 45 -7.61 2.75 -5.38
C TYR A 45 -7.82 1.99 -4.08
N GLN A 46 -7.08 0.89 -3.87
CA GLN A 46 -7.35 -0.06 -2.79
C GLN A 46 -6.56 0.21 -1.50
N GLU A 47 -5.25 0.44 -1.60
CA GLU A 47 -4.37 0.63 -0.45
C GLU A 47 -3.17 1.51 -0.83
N MET A 48 -2.73 2.36 0.08
CA MET A 48 -1.46 3.09 -0.02
C MET A 48 -0.63 2.85 1.23
N ASP A 49 0.62 2.42 1.07
CA ASP A 49 1.58 2.40 2.18
C ASP A 49 2.84 3.16 1.80
N THR A 50 2.93 4.39 2.32
CA THR A 50 4.09 5.30 2.23
C THR A 50 4.49 5.70 0.80
N ASP A 51 5.05 4.78 0.04
CA ASP A 51 5.59 4.93 -1.31
C ASP A 51 5.08 3.84 -2.29
N SER A 52 4.09 3.05 -1.86
CA SER A 52 3.41 2.03 -2.66
C SER A 52 1.92 2.32 -2.79
N ALA A 53 1.34 1.94 -3.93
CA ALA A 53 -0.07 2.11 -4.27
C ALA A 53 -0.60 0.83 -4.91
N TYR A 54 -1.70 0.29 -4.39
CA TYR A 54 -2.43 -0.83 -4.99
C TYR A 54 -3.68 -0.28 -5.67
N ILE A 55 -3.78 -0.50 -6.97
CA ILE A 55 -4.83 0.03 -7.83
C ILE A 55 -5.39 -1.14 -8.65
N ALA A 56 -6.69 -1.39 -8.54
CA ALA A 56 -7.39 -2.28 -9.45
C ALA A 56 -7.78 -1.50 -10.70
N PHE A 57 -7.66 -2.15 -11.86
CA PHE A 57 -8.08 -1.61 -13.15
C PHE A 57 -9.14 -2.52 -13.79
N SER A 58 -9.98 -1.97 -14.64
CA SER A 58 -10.99 -2.72 -15.41
C SER A 58 -10.40 -3.51 -16.59
N CYS A 59 -9.19 -3.15 -17.05
CA CYS A 59 -8.46 -3.81 -18.14
C CYS A 59 -7.26 -4.62 -17.66
N GLU A 60 -6.90 -5.68 -18.40
CA GLU A 60 -5.67 -6.47 -18.19
C GLU A 60 -4.40 -5.68 -18.51
N ASN A 61 -4.42 -4.82 -19.54
CA ASN A 61 -3.29 -3.92 -19.89
C ASN A 61 -3.70 -2.44 -19.76
N PRO A 62 -3.78 -1.88 -18.54
CA PRO A 62 -4.37 -0.56 -18.32
C PRO A 62 -3.74 0.54 -19.16
N PHE A 63 -2.41 0.58 -19.22
CA PHE A 63 -1.66 1.61 -19.95
C PHE A 63 -1.69 1.47 -21.48
N GLN A 64 -2.44 0.49 -22.01
CA GLN A 64 -2.69 0.30 -23.44
C GLN A 64 -4.17 0.42 -23.76
N ASP A 65 -5.01 -0.26 -22.98
CA ASP A 65 -6.42 -0.49 -23.30
C ASP A 65 -7.34 0.54 -22.64
N CYS A 66 -7.07 0.91 -21.38
CA CYS A 66 -7.93 1.75 -20.54
C CYS A 66 -7.54 3.25 -20.56
N ILE A 67 -6.54 3.65 -21.35
CA ILE A 67 -6.16 5.07 -21.48
C ILE A 67 -7.21 5.81 -22.31
N LYS A 68 -7.69 6.95 -21.78
CA LYS A 68 -8.56 7.90 -22.48
C LYS A 68 -8.04 8.15 -23.90
N PRO A 69 -8.81 7.88 -24.96
CA PRO A 69 -8.31 7.88 -26.34
C PRO A 69 -7.56 9.15 -26.74
N GLU A 70 -8.06 10.32 -26.32
CA GLU A 70 -7.50 11.64 -26.58
C GLU A 70 -6.15 11.89 -25.88
N LEU A 71 -5.81 11.15 -24.83
CA LEU A 71 -4.57 11.30 -24.07
C LEU A 71 -3.47 10.30 -24.47
N ARG A 72 -3.75 9.35 -25.37
CA ARG A 72 -2.77 8.34 -25.79
C ARG A 72 -1.49 8.95 -26.38
N ALA A 73 -1.63 10.00 -27.20
CA ALA A 73 -0.48 10.73 -27.75
C ALA A 73 0.30 11.47 -26.66
N HIS A 74 -0.41 12.08 -25.71
CA HIS A 74 0.19 12.76 -24.56
C HIS A 74 0.98 11.78 -23.69
N LEU A 75 0.40 10.63 -23.35
CA LEU A 75 1.07 9.59 -22.57
C LEU A 75 2.36 9.13 -23.25
N LYS A 76 2.36 8.94 -24.58
CA LYS A 76 3.57 8.54 -25.31
C LYS A 76 4.72 9.53 -25.15
N GLY A 77 4.44 10.83 -25.09
CA GLY A 77 5.43 11.88 -24.87
C GLY A 77 5.89 12.01 -23.41
N HIS A 78 5.00 11.71 -22.45
CA HIS A 78 5.19 11.96 -21.03
C HIS A 78 5.32 10.69 -20.16
N LYS A 79 5.36 9.50 -20.77
CA LYS A 79 5.45 8.20 -20.07
C LYS A 79 6.62 8.18 -19.08
N TYR A 80 7.76 8.70 -19.49
CA TYR A 80 8.99 8.64 -18.71
C TYR A 80 9.13 9.71 -17.62
N ASP A 81 8.16 10.63 -17.53
CA ASP A 81 8.04 11.55 -16.39
C ASP A 81 7.53 10.82 -15.13
N TRP A 82 6.89 9.66 -15.35
CA TRP A 82 6.26 8.84 -14.31
C TRP A 82 6.94 7.48 -14.16
N PHE A 83 7.35 6.85 -15.26
CA PHE A 83 7.82 5.47 -15.27
C PHE A 83 9.27 5.33 -15.77
N PRO A 84 10.00 4.29 -15.35
CA PRO A 84 11.30 3.96 -15.92
C PRO A 84 11.28 3.82 -17.44
N ARG A 85 12.33 4.31 -18.09
CA ARG A 85 12.53 4.08 -19.53
C ARG A 85 12.73 2.61 -19.82
N ASP A 86 12.00 2.08 -20.81
CA ASP A 86 11.97 0.65 -21.13
C ASP A 86 12.59 0.29 -22.49
N TYR A 87 13.10 1.28 -23.25
CA TYR A 87 13.77 1.04 -24.53
C TYR A 87 15.21 0.48 -24.40
N ASN A 88 15.81 0.50 -23.20
CA ASN A 88 17.15 0.00 -22.95
C ASN A 88 17.25 -0.57 -21.52
N THR A 89 17.83 -1.76 -21.39
CA THR A 89 17.91 -2.50 -20.12
C THR A 89 18.79 -1.82 -19.07
N GLU A 90 19.91 -1.21 -19.46
CA GLU A 90 20.80 -0.50 -18.54
C GLU A 90 20.18 0.81 -18.06
N VAL A 91 19.53 1.54 -18.96
CA VAL A 91 18.75 2.75 -18.60
C VAL A 91 17.59 2.36 -17.67
N ALA A 92 16.87 1.28 -17.95
CA ALA A 92 15.80 0.78 -17.11
C ALA A 92 16.29 0.43 -15.70
N LYS A 93 17.44 -0.24 -15.56
CA LYS A 93 18.05 -0.57 -14.26
C LYS A 93 18.38 0.68 -13.45
N PHE A 94 18.91 1.71 -14.10
CA PHE A 94 19.19 3.00 -13.46
C PHE A 94 17.88 3.67 -13.02
N ASP A 95 16.91 3.80 -13.93
CA ASP A 95 15.65 4.48 -13.68
C ASP A 95 14.80 3.83 -12.58
N ARG A 96 14.87 2.51 -12.44
CA ARG A 96 14.23 1.78 -11.33
C ARG A 96 14.74 2.18 -9.94
N ARG A 97 15.86 2.91 -9.88
CA ARG A 97 16.45 3.48 -8.67
C ARG A 97 16.39 5.01 -8.64
N THR A 98 15.86 5.64 -9.69
CA THR A 98 15.72 7.10 -9.79
C THR A 98 14.55 7.55 -8.90
N PRO A 99 14.79 8.43 -7.91
CA PRO A 99 13.73 8.95 -7.05
C PRO A 99 12.62 9.63 -7.84
N GLY A 100 11.37 9.34 -7.48
CA GLY A 100 10.18 9.94 -8.08
C GLY A 100 9.61 9.19 -9.28
N LEU A 101 10.31 8.19 -9.83
CA LEU A 101 9.72 7.28 -10.81
C LEU A 101 9.00 6.12 -10.12
N PHE A 102 7.85 5.75 -10.66
CA PHE A 102 7.03 4.64 -10.22
C PHE A 102 7.31 3.42 -11.08
N LYS A 103 7.37 2.25 -10.45
CA LYS A 103 7.58 0.98 -11.15
C LYS A 103 6.52 0.01 -10.67
N ASP A 104 6.08 -0.88 -11.57
CA ASP A 104 5.33 -2.03 -11.13
C ASP A 104 6.25 -2.94 -10.29
N GLU A 105 5.84 -3.15 -9.03
CA GLU A 105 6.50 -4.09 -8.12
C GLU A 105 5.77 -5.43 -8.03
N TRP A 106 4.46 -5.44 -8.28
CA TRP A 106 3.60 -6.60 -8.12
C TRP A 106 2.26 -6.39 -8.83
N SER A 107 1.84 -7.40 -9.57
CA SER A 107 0.53 -7.49 -10.21
C SER A 107 -0.14 -8.83 -9.84
N GLY A 108 -1.47 -8.82 -9.77
CA GLY A 108 -2.28 -10.03 -9.56
C GLY A 108 -3.77 -9.74 -9.70
N ASP A 109 -4.60 -10.75 -9.45
CA ASP A 109 -5.99 -10.76 -9.91
C ASP A 109 -6.95 -10.08 -8.95
N ALA A 110 -6.66 -10.15 -7.66
CA ALA A 110 -7.54 -9.65 -6.63
C ALA A 110 -6.76 -9.25 -5.38
N MET A 111 -7.44 -8.50 -4.52
CA MET A 111 -6.95 -8.11 -3.21
C MET A 111 -8.12 -7.93 -2.25
N VAL A 112 -7.93 -8.30 -0.99
CA VAL A 112 -8.82 -7.94 0.12
C VAL A 112 -8.00 -7.11 1.09
N SER A 113 -8.41 -5.87 1.33
CA SER A 113 -7.80 -4.94 2.28
C SER A 113 -8.74 -4.67 3.44
N LEU A 114 -8.18 -4.61 4.65
CA LEU A 114 -8.90 -4.24 5.87
C LEU A 114 -8.44 -2.86 6.35
N SER A 115 -7.72 -2.81 7.47
CA SER A 115 -7.02 -1.62 7.93
C SER A 115 -5.62 -1.52 7.30
N SER A 116 -5.03 -0.33 7.38
CA SER A 116 -3.71 -0.07 6.80
C SER A 116 -2.68 -1.17 7.14
N LYS A 117 -1.98 -1.67 6.12
CA LYS A 117 -0.99 -2.77 6.23
C LYS A 117 -1.56 -4.13 6.67
N ASN A 118 -2.87 -4.36 6.52
CA ASN A 118 -3.53 -5.65 6.72
C ASN A 118 -4.34 -6.02 5.48
N TYR A 119 -3.77 -6.87 4.63
CA TYR A 119 -4.35 -7.23 3.34
C TYR A 119 -3.82 -8.57 2.84
N ILE A 120 -4.54 -9.16 1.88
CA ILE A 120 -4.12 -10.31 1.10
C ILE A 120 -4.25 -10.00 -0.39
N CYS A 121 -3.26 -10.39 -1.17
CA CYS A 121 -3.27 -10.28 -2.62
C CYS A 121 -3.23 -11.67 -3.25
N TYR A 122 -4.00 -11.89 -4.32
CA TYR A 122 -4.11 -13.16 -5.04
C TYR A 122 -3.27 -13.10 -6.32
N LEU A 123 -2.43 -14.10 -6.55
CA LEU A 123 -1.62 -14.22 -7.76
C LEU A 123 -2.40 -14.94 -8.88
N PRO A 124 -2.07 -14.66 -10.16
CA PRO A 124 -2.78 -15.18 -11.34
C PRO A 124 -2.55 -16.67 -11.65
N ASP A 125 -1.90 -17.44 -10.78
CA ASP A 125 -1.62 -18.85 -11.08
C ASP A 125 -2.81 -19.77 -10.76
N GLU A 126 -2.89 -20.94 -11.41
CA GLU A 126 -3.97 -21.94 -11.24
C GLU A 126 -4.18 -22.41 -9.77
N SER A 127 -3.23 -22.06 -8.88
CA SER A 127 -3.27 -22.36 -7.45
C SER A 127 -3.59 -21.17 -6.55
N TYR A 128 -3.84 -19.97 -7.11
CA TYR A 128 -4.00 -18.69 -6.41
C TYR A 128 -3.00 -18.54 -5.26
N LYS A 129 -1.70 -18.51 -5.55
CA LYS A 129 -0.71 -18.18 -4.52
C LYS A 129 -1.03 -16.82 -3.89
N VAL A 130 -0.90 -16.72 -2.58
CA VAL A 130 -1.29 -15.50 -1.83
C VAL A 130 -0.10 -14.76 -1.26
N ARG A 131 -0.20 -13.43 -1.22
CA ARG A 131 0.69 -12.55 -0.47
C ARG A 131 -0.08 -11.91 0.68
N VAL A 132 0.29 -12.23 1.92
CA VAL A 132 -0.37 -11.71 3.13
C VAL A 132 0.49 -10.65 3.80
N SER A 133 -0.10 -9.50 4.09
CA SER A 133 0.45 -8.48 5.00
C SER A 133 -0.45 -8.38 6.22
N ALA A 134 0.12 -8.47 7.43
CA ALA A 134 -0.63 -8.39 8.67
C ALA A 134 0.20 -7.69 9.76
N LYS A 135 0.17 -6.35 9.78
CA LYS A 135 1.02 -5.58 10.69
C LYS A 135 0.61 -5.80 12.14
N GLY A 136 1.57 -6.28 12.93
CA GLY A 136 1.40 -6.47 14.37
C GLY A 136 0.92 -7.86 14.77
N ILE A 137 0.74 -8.78 13.82
CA ILE A 137 0.56 -10.22 14.05
C ILE A 137 1.73 -10.99 13.44
N GLN A 138 2.15 -12.05 14.12
CA GLN A 138 3.22 -12.91 13.64
C GLN A 138 2.71 -13.91 12.60
N GLN A 139 3.37 -13.92 11.43
CA GLN A 139 3.09 -14.84 10.32
C GLN A 139 4.09 -16.02 10.26
N GLY A 140 5.33 -15.81 10.73
CA GLY A 140 6.41 -16.77 10.52
C GLY A 140 6.21 -18.10 11.25
N GLY A 141 6.64 -19.21 10.63
CA GLY A 141 6.61 -20.56 11.22
C GLY A 141 5.21 -21.18 11.34
N GLY A 142 4.29 -20.81 10.45
CA GLY A 142 2.90 -21.30 10.45
C GLY A 142 2.01 -20.68 11.53
N ARG A 143 2.51 -19.65 12.23
CA ARG A 143 1.76 -18.96 13.30
C ARG A 143 0.61 -18.17 12.69
N ASN A 144 -0.57 -18.29 13.31
CA ASN A 144 -1.79 -17.62 12.88
C ASN A 144 -2.24 -17.96 11.45
N ASN A 145 -1.74 -19.01 10.81
CA ASN A 145 -2.16 -19.44 9.47
C ASN A 145 -3.67 -19.79 9.39
N GLY A 146 -4.30 -20.15 10.51
CA GLY A 146 -5.75 -20.37 10.58
C GLY A 146 -6.59 -19.09 10.46
N VAL A 147 -5.95 -17.90 10.58
CA VAL A 147 -6.61 -16.59 10.51
C VAL A 147 -6.02 -15.74 9.39
N LEU A 148 -4.71 -15.82 9.14
CA LEU A 148 -4.00 -15.07 8.11
C LEU A 148 -3.98 -15.84 6.78
N ASN A 149 -5.17 -16.07 6.24
CA ASN A 149 -5.43 -16.78 4.99
C ASN A 149 -6.62 -16.09 4.25
N PRO A 150 -6.93 -16.46 2.99
CA PRO A 150 -8.07 -15.90 2.25
C PRO A 150 -9.36 -15.90 3.06
N ASP A 151 -9.77 -17.07 3.54
CA ASP A 151 -11.02 -17.23 4.31
C ASP A 151 -11.09 -16.27 5.49
N GLY A 152 -10.00 -16.08 6.22
CA GLY A 152 -9.94 -15.20 7.37
C GLY A 152 -10.16 -13.72 7.02
N LEU A 153 -9.51 -13.21 5.96
CA LEU A 153 -9.69 -11.82 5.54
C LEU A 153 -11.06 -11.60 4.89
N GLU A 154 -11.51 -12.51 4.03
CA GLU A 154 -12.82 -12.43 3.38
C GLU A 154 -13.97 -12.50 4.38
N THR A 155 -13.89 -13.40 5.36
CA THR A 155 -14.91 -13.54 6.42
C THR A 155 -14.99 -12.29 7.29
N VAL A 156 -13.88 -11.62 7.55
CA VAL A 156 -13.89 -10.34 8.29
C VAL A 156 -14.65 -9.26 7.55
N VAL A 157 -14.49 -9.16 6.22
CA VAL A 157 -15.26 -8.21 5.39
C VAL A 157 -16.74 -8.62 5.33
N ARG A 158 -17.01 -9.87 4.98
CA ARG A 158 -18.36 -10.41 4.74
C ARG A 158 -19.22 -10.39 6.01
N ASP A 159 -18.69 -10.89 7.11
CA ASP A 159 -19.44 -11.11 8.35
C ASP A 159 -19.26 -9.95 9.34
N ARG A 160 -18.41 -8.96 9.00
CA ARG A 160 -18.12 -7.75 9.81
C ARG A 160 -17.61 -8.08 11.22
N ILE A 161 -16.74 -9.09 11.31
CA ILE A 161 -16.26 -9.64 12.58
C ILE A 161 -14.82 -9.22 12.92
N THR A 162 -14.39 -9.62 14.12
CA THR A 162 -12.99 -9.53 14.56
C THR A 162 -12.45 -10.94 14.80
N LEU A 163 -11.28 -11.23 14.22
CA LEU A 163 -10.55 -12.48 14.48
C LEU A 163 -9.38 -12.23 15.42
N GLN A 164 -9.13 -13.18 16.31
CA GLN A 164 -8.04 -13.13 17.29
C GLN A 164 -6.84 -13.93 16.79
N GLY A 165 -5.64 -13.52 17.21
CA GLY A 165 -4.40 -14.24 16.96
C GLY A 165 -3.47 -14.19 18.16
N THR A 166 -2.39 -14.93 18.05
CA THR A 166 -1.40 -15.08 19.12
C THR A 166 -0.03 -14.64 18.64
N ASN A 167 0.58 -13.72 19.39
CA ASN A 167 1.99 -13.39 19.27
C ASN A 167 2.78 -14.02 20.40
N LYS A 168 3.96 -14.57 20.09
CA LYS A 168 4.91 -15.10 21.06
C LYS A 168 6.27 -14.48 20.83
N GLY A 169 6.91 -14.02 21.89
CA GLY A 169 8.22 -13.41 21.76
C GLY A 169 8.94 -13.32 23.08
N PHE A 170 9.98 -12.51 23.10
CA PHE A 170 10.72 -12.17 24.31
C PHE A 170 10.73 -10.66 24.52
N ARG A 171 10.84 -10.24 25.77
CA ARG A 171 11.00 -8.84 26.16
C ARG A 171 11.87 -8.73 27.41
N LEU A 172 12.47 -7.56 27.62
CA LEU A 172 13.12 -7.25 28.89
C LEU A 172 12.04 -7.01 29.95
N SER A 173 12.07 -7.76 31.04
CA SER A 173 11.26 -7.50 32.22
C SER A 173 11.82 -6.29 32.96
N LYS A 174 10.99 -5.27 33.19
CA LYS A 174 11.40 -4.08 33.95
C LYS A 174 11.68 -4.40 35.42
N GLU A 175 11.00 -5.40 35.97
CA GLU A 175 11.06 -5.84 37.36
C GLU A 175 12.31 -6.69 37.61
N THR A 176 12.45 -7.78 36.85
CA THR A 176 13.53 -8.77 37.06
C THR A 176 14.82 -8.40 36.33
N LYS A 177 14.80 -7.37 35.47
CA LYS A 177 15.91 -6.98 34.56
C LYS A 177 16.43 -8.14 33.69
N SER A 178 15.61 -9.18 33.50
CA SER A 178 15.95 -10.36 32.72
C SER A 178 15.09 -10.46 31.46
N ILE A 179 15.56 -11.24 30.49
CA ILE A 179 14.77 -11.58 29.30
C ILE A 179 13.70 -12.59 29.73
N ILE A 180 12.43 -12.26 29.46
CA ILE A 180 11.28 -13.15 29.68
C ILE A 180 10.60 -13.43 28.35
N THR A 181 10.00 -14.61 28.22
CA THR A 181 9.08 -14.92 27.12
C THR A 181 7.68 -14.41 27.43
N TYR A 182 6.93 -14.08 26.38
CA TYR A 182 5.52 -13.74 26.51
C TYR A 182 4.71 -14.45 25.43
N THR A 183 3.45 -14.72 25.76
CA THR A 183 2.40 -15.05 24.81
C THR A 183 1.30 -14.00 24.98
N GLN A 184 0.87 -13.40 23.88
CA GLN A 184 -0.17 -12.38 23.86
C GLN A 184 -1.25 -12.79 22.88
N ASN A 185 -2.48 -12.94 23.38
CA ASN A 185 -3.67 -12.97 22.55
C ASN A 185 -4.08 -11.54 22.24
N LYS A 186 -4.35 -11.26 20.96
CA LYS A 186 -4.74 -9.93 20.50
C LYS A 186 -5.55 -10.03 19.22
N THR A 187 -6.26 -8.95 18.92
CA THR A 187 -6.93 -8.79 17.62
C THR A 187 -5.94 -8.95 16.49
N ALA A 188 -6.27 -9.86 15.57
CA ALA A 188 -5.47 -10.15 14.39
C ALA A 188 -6.01 -9.46 13.15
N LEU A 189 -7.27 -9.74 12.82
CA LEU A 189 -7.99 -9.10 11.71
C LEU A 189 -9.27 -8.48 12.27
N ASN A 190 -9.66 -7.34 11.74
CA ASN A 190 -10.78 -6.57 12.27
C ASN A 190 -11.48 -5.81 11.15
N TYR A 191 -12.81 -5.85 11.16
CA TYR A 191 -13.64 -5.07 10.25
C TYR A 191 -13.58 -3.57 10.58
N TYR A 192 -13.53 -3.21 11.87
CA TYR A 192 -13.55 -1.81 12.26
C TYR A 192 -12.29 -1.07 11.81
N TYR A 193 -12.49 0.03 11.08
CA TYR A 193 -11.46 0.96 10.63
C TYR A 193 -11.87 2.40 10.96
N ASP A 194 -11.04 3.09 11.72
CA ASP A 194 -11.31 4.41 12.30
C ASP A 194 -11.07 5.59 11.32
N LYS A 195 -11.01 5.31 10.01
CA LYS A 195 -10.84 6.36 8.99
C LYS A 195 -11.92 6.38 7.93
N ARG A 196 -12.60 5.26 7.68
CA ARG A 196 -13.64 5.11 6.65
C ARG A 196 -14.60 3.99 7.02
N ARG A 197 -15.85 4.10 6.56
CA ARG A 197 -16.86 3.05 6.62
C ARG A 197 -16.92 2.34 5.27
N VAL A 198 -16.92 0.99 5.28
CA VAL A 198 -17.18 0.17 4.09
C VAL A 198 -18.70 0.06 3.91
N LEU A 199 -19.18 0.23 2.67
CA LEU A 199 -20.60 0.11 2.33
C LEU A 199 -21.04 -1.35 2.23
N ASP A 200 -22.34 -1.56 1.99
CA ASP A 200 -22.92 -2.91 1.94
C ASP A 200 -22.41 -3.75 0.76
N ASP A 201 -21.84 -3.12 -0.27
CA ASP A 201 -21.17 -3.82 -1.39
C ASP A 201 -19.83 -4.46 -1.00
N GLY A 202 -19.30 -4.16 0.20
CA GLY A 202 -18.02 -4.67 0.68
C GLY A 202 -16.79 -4.08 -0.04
N ILE A 203 -16.99 -3.06 -0.88
CA ILE A 203 -15.96 -2.49 -1.77
C ILE A 203 -15.87 -0.99 -1.57
N THR A 204 -16.98 -0.28 -1.71
CA THR A 204 -17.01 1.18 -1.66
C THR A 204 -16.82 1.66 -0.23
N THR A 205 -16.11 2.78 -0.06
CA THR A 205 -15.90 3.39 1.26
C THR A 205 -16.34 4.84 1.28
N GLU A 206 -16.81 5.28 2.43
CA GLU A 206 -17.19 6.66 2.68
C GLU A 206 -16.54 7.20 3.98
N PRO A 207 -16.49 8.53 4.18
CA PRO A 207 -16.05 9.11 5.44
C PRO A 207 -16.89 8.60 6.62
N LEU A 208 -16.28 8.58 7.81
CA LEU A 208 -17.02 8.30 9.04
C LEU A 208 -17.98 9.45 9.36
N ASP A 209 -19.15 9.10 9.89
CA ASP A 209 -20.13 10.04 10.43
C ASP A 209 -19.78 10.34 11.89
N ILE A 210 -18.77 11.21 12.09
CA ILE A 210 -18.18 11.57 13.39
C ILE A 210 -17.98 13.07 13.56
#